data_AF-A0A6G3TTS2-F1
#
_entry.id   AF-A0A6G3TTS2-F1
#
_cell.length_a   1.000
_cell.length_b   1.000
_cell.length_c   1.000
_cell.angle_alpha   90.00
_cell.angle_beta   90.00
_cell.angle_gamma   90.00
#
_symmetry.space_group_name_H-M   'P 1'
#
loop_
_entity.id
_entity.type
_entity.pdbx_description
1 polymer ?
#
loop_
_entity_poly.entity_id
_entity_poly.type
_entity_poly.pdbx_seq_one_letter_code
_entity_poly.pdbx_strand_id
1 'polypeptide(L)'
;LLSALVAGAPVPEGFDRVRLGVQARALAGKRADVVGKVAPELPVILGARYRPAFLAYAQDRPMTGGYRRDALDFVAHVLRTAPGDEDPGVRRELREWWLERSGPVPRSARPGARLARATRRVLLRR
;
A
#
# COMPACT_ATOMS: atom_id res chain seq x y z
N LEU A 1 -19.72 -16.34 -15.77
CA LEU A 1 -18.79 -16.65 -14.66
C LEU A 1 -17.78 -15.53 -14.41
N LEU A 2 -17.11 -15.01 -15.45
CA LEU A 2 -16.23 -13.83 -15.35
C LEU A 2 -16.97 -12.53 -14.96
N SER A 3 -18.25 -12.40 -15.31
CA SER A 3 -19.04 -11.17 -15.13
C SER A 3 -19.46 -10.87 -13.68
N ALA A 4 -19.45 -11.87 -12.78
CA ALA A 4 -19.88 -11.68 -11.38
C ALA A 4 -18.78 -11.08 -10.50
N LEU A 5 -17.51 -11.28 -10.85
CA LEU A 5 -16.35 -10.87 -10.05
C LEU A 5 -15.97 -9.38 -10.23
N VAL A 6 -16.51 -8.72 -11.25
CA VAL A 6 -16.15 -7.32 -11.59
C VAL A 6 -17.15 -6.30 -11.01
N ALA A 7 -18.36 -6.72 -10.62
CA ALA A 7 -19.48 -5.80 -10.35
C ALA A 7 -20.11 -5.89 -8.94
N GLY A 8 -19.58 -6.69 -8.01
CA GLY A 8 -20.13 -6.76 -6.64
C GLY A 8 -21.46 -7.53 -6.51
N ALA A 9 -21.68 -8.55 -7.34
CA ALA A 9 -22.84 -9.44 -7.23
C ALA A 9 -22.72 -10.39 -6.01
N PRO A 10 -23.85 -10.85 -5.42
CA PRO A 10 -23.84 -11.75 -4.27
C PRO A 10 -23.13 -13.08 -4.58
N VAL A 11 -22.44 -13.59 -3.55
CA VAL A 11 -21.63 -14.82 -3.60
C VAL A 11 -22.48 -16.01 -4.10
N PRO A 12 -22.00 -16.82 -5.07
CA PRO A 12 -22.71 -18.03 -5.52
C PRO A 12 -22.95 -19.01 -4.38
N GLU A 13 -24.12 -19.65 -4.41
CA GLU A 13 -24.50 -20.70 -3.45
C GLU A 13 -23.47 -21.83 -3.41
N GLY A 14 -23.08 -22.28 -2.22
CA GLY A 14 -22.09 -23.34 -2.01
C GLY A 14 -20.65 -22.89 -1.71
N PHE A 15 -20.36 -21.58 -1.73
CA PHE A 15 -19.06 -21.06 -1.28
C PHE A 15 -19.10 -20.58 0.18
N ASP A 16 -18.20 -21.12 1.00
CA ASP A 16 -18.00 -20.67 2.38
C ASP A 16 -17.38 -19.26 2.41
N ARG A 17 -18.18 -18.28 2.84
CA ARG A 17 -17.79 -16.86 2.98
C ARG A 17 -16.60 -16.69 3.93
N VAL A 18 -16.45 -17.55 4.94
CA VAL A 18 -15.30 -17.54 5.86
C VAL A 18 -14.04 -17.98 5.12
N ARG A 19 -14.14 -19.06 4.34
CA ARG A 19 -13.02 -19.60 3.55
C ARG A 19 -12.58 -18.61 2.44
N LEU A 20 -13.52 -17.93 1.82
CA LEU A 20 -13.23 -16.83 0.88
C LEU A 20 -12.54 -15.64 1.56
N GLY A 21 -12.97 -15.27 2.76
CA GLY A 21 -12.31 -14.21 3.56
C GLY A 21 -10.87 -14.55 3.94
N VAL A 22 -10.57 -15.82 4.26
CA VAL A 22 -9.20 -16.28 4.54
C VAL A 22 -8.31 -16.19 3.30
N GLN A 23 -8.81 -16.63 2.15
CA GLN A 23 -8.08 -16.56 0.87
C GLN A 23 -7.84 -15.11 0.44
N ALA A 24 -8.83 -14.23 0.60
CA ALA A 24 -8.68 -12.81 0.33
C ALA A 24 -7.59 -12.16 1.20
N ARG A 25 -7.53 -12.50 2.50
CA ARG A 25 -6.46 -12.06 3.41
C ARG A 25 -5.08 -12.58 3.00
N ALA A 26 -4.98 -13.85 2.62
CA ALA A 26 -3.72 -14.43 2.16
C ALA A 26 -3.21 -13.74 0.88
N LEU A 27 -4.10 -13.45 -0.06
CA LEU A 27 -3.77 -12.72 -1.29
C LEU A 27 -3.36 -11.27 -0.99
N ALA A 28 -4.07 -10.58 -0.07
CA ALA A 28 -3.69 -9.25 0.38
C ALA A 28 -2.29 -9.23 1.03
N GLY A 29 -1.97 -10.25 1.83
CA GLY A 29 -0.63 -10.43 2.40
C GLY A 29 0.44 -10.62 1.33
N LYS A 30 0.16 -11.45 0.32
CA LYS A 30 1.09 -11.64 -0.80
C LYS A 30 1.29 -10.36 -1.61
N ARG A 31 0.22 -9.61 -1.86
CA ARG A 31 0.29 -8.31 -2.53
C ARG A 31 1.16 -7.33 -1.73
N ALA A 32 1.03 -7.29 -0.41
CA ALA A 32 1.89 -6.47 0.44
C ALA A 32 3.37 -6.85 0.27
N ASP A 33 3.70 -8.14 0.21
CA ASP A 33 5.09 -8.59 0.02
C ASP A 33 5.65 -8.19 -1.35
N VAL A 34 4.84 -8.29 -2.41
CA VAL A 34 5.27 -7.91 -3.76
C VAL A 34 5.38 -6.39 -3.89
N VAL A 35 4.43 -5.63 -3.36
CA VAL A 35 4.49 -4.15 -3.34
C VAL A 35 5.69 -3.68 -2.53
N GLY A 36 5.99 -4.30 -1.39
CA GLY A 36 7.19 -4.01 -0.61
C GLY A 36 8.50 -4.26 -1.37
N LYS A 37 8.51 -5.16 -2.36
CA LYS A 37 9.66 -5.36 -3.26
C LYS A 37 9.71 -4.32 -4.38
N VAL A 38 8.56 -3.92 -4.91
CA VAL A 38 8.45 -2.93 -6.00
C VAL A 38 8.68 -1.50 -5.49
N ALA A 39 8.34 -1.24 -4.24
CA ALA A 39 8.43 0.05 -3.56
C ALA A 39 9.03 -0.14 -2.15
N PRO A 40 10.33 -0.48 -2.06
CA PRO A 40 11.00 -0.81 -0.80
C PRO A 40 11.07 0.35 0.20
N GLU A 41 10.83 1.59 -0.25
CA GLU A 41 10.75 2.75 0.62
C GLU A 41 9.47 2.75 1.46
N LEU A 42 8.38 2.11 1.02
CA LEU A 42 7.10 2.15 1.75
C LEU A 42 7.14 1.43 3.10
N PRO A 43 7.68 0.19 3.20
CA PRO A 43 7.89 -0.46 4.50
C PRO A 43 8.81 0.34 5.42
N VAL A 44 9.77 1.08 4.85
CA VAL A 44 10.72 1.89 5.59
C VAL A 44 10.06 3.16 6.16
N ILE A 45 9.26 3.85 5.36
CA ILE A 45 8.54 5.08 5.76
C ILE A 45 7.43 4.77 6.77
N LEU A 46 6.67 3.69 6.55
CA LEU A 46 5.53 3.31 7.39
C LEU A 46 5.91 2.41 8.57
N GLY A 47 7.09 1.78 8.53
CA GLY A 47 7.56 0.85 9.56
C GLY A 47 6.54 -0.25 9.84
N ALA A 48 6.29 -0.52 11.13
CA ALA A 48 5.34 -1.54 11.58
C ALA A 48 3.89 -1.29 11.10
N ARG A 49 3.54 -0.06 10.70
CA ARG A 49 2.20 0.28 10.18
C ARG A 49 2.00 -0.18 8.75
N TYR A 50 3.06 -0.49 8.01
CA TYR A 50 2.98 -0.83 6.58
C TYR A 50 2.01 -1.98 6.31
N ARG A 51 2.24 -3.13 6.95
CA ARG A 51 1.47 -4.34 6.70
C ARG A 51 -0.02 -4.20 7.10
N PRO A 52 -0.38 -3.75 8.32
CA PRO A 52 -1.79 -3.54 8.67
C PRO A 52 -2.48 -2.49 7.78
N ALA A 53 -1.80 -1.38 7.44
CA ALA A 53 -2.38 -0.38 6.53
C ALA A 53 -2.63 -0.95 5.13
N PHE A 54 -1.68 -1.73 4.58
CA PHE A 54 -1.84 -2.34 3.27
C PHE A 54 -2.97 -3.37 3.26
N LEU A 55 -3.05 -4.21 4.29
CA LEU A 55 -4.13 -5.19 4.40
C LEU A 55 -5.50 -4.51 4.46
N ALA A 56 -5.65 -3.44 5.25
CA ALA A 56 -6.88 -2.67 5.32
C ALA A 56 -7.25 -2.04 3.97
N TYR A 57 -6.28 -1.46 3.26
CA TYR A 57 -6.47 -0.95 1.90
C TYR A 57 -6.93 -2.04 0.92
N ALA A 58 -6.34 -3.24 1.00
CA ALA A 58 -6.54 -4.31 0.04
C ALA A 58 -7.82 -5.13 0.28
N GLN A 59 -8.45 -5.07 1.46
CA GLN A 59 -9.68 -5.83 1.77
C GLN A 59 -10.81 -5.49 0.80
N ASP A 60 -11.01 -4.20 0.49
CA ASP A 60 -12.14 -3.74 -0.32
C ASP A 60 -11.73 -3.30 -1.73
N ARG A 61 -10.48 -3.55 -2.14
CA ARG A 61 -9.92 -3.07 -3.40
C ARG A 61 -9.22 -4.16 -4.19
N PRO A 62 -9.89 -4.73 -5.21
CA PRO A 62 -9.23 -5.61 -6.17
C PRO A 62 -8.12 -4.86 -6.90
N MET A 63 -7.05 -5.57 -7.23
CA MET A 63 -5.92 -5.00 -7.97
C MET A 63 -6.32 -4.86 -9.45
N THR A 64 -6.51 -3.63 -9.92
CA THR A 64 -6.97 -3.34 -11.29
C THR A 64 -5.83 -2.95 -12.26
N GLY A 65 -4.58 -3.02 -11.80
CA GLY A 65 -3.39 -2.70 -12.59
C GLY A 65 -2.15 -3.46 -12.12
N GLY A 66 -0.97 -3.02 -12.54
CA GLY A 66 0.31 -3.60 -12.08
C GLY A 66 0.72 -3.15 -10.68
N TYR A 67 1.68 -3.83 -10.07
CA TYR A 67 2.13 -3.58 -8.68
C TYR A 67 2.65 -2.15 -8.44
N ARG A 68 3.27 -1.50 -9.43
CA ARG A 68 3.67 -0.09 -9.32
C ARG A 68 2.46 0.83 -9.16
N ARG A 69 1.36 0.55 -9.89
CA ARG A 69 0.12 1.30 -9.77
C ARG A 69 -0.56 1.02 -8.43
N ASP A 70 -0.58 -0.24 -8.00
CA ASP A 70 -1.12 -0.62 -6.69
C ASP A 70 -0.39 0.08 -5.53
N ALA A 71 0.93 0.24 -5.63
CA ALA A 71 1.72 1.01 -4.67
C ALA A 71 1.32 2.50 -4.63
N LEU A 72 1.09 3.12 -5.79
CA LEU A 72 0.63 4.51 -5.88
C LEU A 72 -0.78 4.69 -5.31
N ASP A 73 -1.68 3.77 -5.61
CA ASP A 73 -3.07 3.81 -5.15
C ASP A 73 -3.17 3.55 -3.65
N PHE A 74 -2.34 2.64 -3.11
CA PHE A 74 -2.17 2.42 -1.67
C PHE A 74 -1.74 3.71 -0.95
N VAL A 75 -0.67 4.37 -1.42
CA VAL A 75 -0.20 5.60 -0.77
C VAL A 75 -1.22 6.73 -0.90
N ALA A 76 -1.89 6.86 -2.04
CA ALA A 76 -2.99 7.81 -2.21
C ALA A 76 -4.14 7.55 -1.23
N HIS A 77 -4.45 6.27 -0.96
CA HIS A 77 -5.43 5.89 0.04
C HIS A 77 -4.98 6.32 1.44
N VAL A 78 -3.77 5.94 1.86
CA VAL A 78 -3.22 6.31 3.18
C VAL A 78 -3.21 7.83 3.38
N LEU A 79 -2.76 8.60 2.40
CA LEU A 79 -2.75 10.07 2.50
C LEU A 79 -4.15 10.68 2.67
N ARG A 80 -5.20 10.01 2.17
CA ARG A 80 -6.60 10.45 2.26
C ARG A 80 -7.27 9.99 3.56
N THR A 81 -6.92 8.82 4.06
CA THR A 81 -7.59 8.17 5.21
C THR A 81 -6.81 8.23 6.51
N ALA A 82 -5.54 8.67 6.48
CA ALA A 82 -4.71 8.76 7.67
C ALA A 82 -5.38 9.63 8.76
N PRO A 83 -5.53 9.10 9.99
CA PRO A 83 -5.99 9.88 11.12
C PRO A 83 -5.01 11.03 11.43
N GLY A 84 -5.52 12.12 12.01
CA GLY A 84 -4.76 13.35 12.28
C GLY A 84 -3.63 13.20 13.31
N ASP A 85 -3.48 12.02 13.90
CA ASP A 85 -2.42 11.63 14.83
C ASP A 85 -1.18 11.03 14.14
N GLU A 86 -1.17 10.94 12.81
CA GLU A 86 0.02 10.52 12.06
C GLU A 86 1.17 11.51 12.22
N ASP A 87 2.38 10.98 12.41
CA ASP A 87 3.60 11.78 12.43
C ASP A 87 3.69 12.62 11.13
N PRO A 88 3.70 13.96 11.23
CA PRO A 88 3.73 14.85 10.06
C PRO A 88 4.91 14.59 9.12
N GLY A 89 6.02 14.07 9.63
CA GLY A 89 7.17 13.66 8.83
C GLY A 89 6.91 12.43 7.96
N VAL A 90 6.20 11.41 8.47
CA VAL A 90 5.81 10.22 7.67
C VAL A 90 4.89 10.67 6.54
N ARG A 91 3.93 11.53 6.85
CA ARG A 91 2.97 12.06 5.86
C ARG A 91 3.67 12.87 4.76
N ARG A 92 4.68 13.67 5.10
CA ARG A 92 5.50 14.42 4.13
C ARG A 92 6.30 13.47 3.24
N GLU A 93 6.98 12.49 3.82
CA GLU A 93 7.77 11.51 3.05
C GLU A 93 6.91 10.69 2.09
N LEU A 94 5.73 10.23 2.52
CA LEU A 94 4.77 9.55 1.65
C LEU A 94 4.28 10.44 0.50
N ARG A 95 4.03 11.72 0.78
CA ARG A 95 3.59 12.69 -0.24
C ARG A 95 4.69 12.93 -1.27
N GLU A 96 5.92 13.12 -0.84
CA GLU A 96 7.08 13.26 -1.74
C GLU A 96 7.28 12.00 -2.59
N TRP A 97 7.27 10.82 -1.96
CA TRP A 97 7.39 9.54 -2.65
C TRP A 97 6.31 9.38 -3.74
N TRP A 98 5.07 9.75 -3.43
CA TRP A 98 3.94 9.68 -4.35
C TRP A 98 4.08 10.67 -5.51
N LEU A 99 4.39 11.93 -5.21
CA LEU A 99 4.54 13.01 -6.19
C LEU A 99 5.68 12.77 -7.19
N GLU A 100 6.72 12.06 -6.79
CA GLU A 100 7.84 11.68 -7.67
C GLU A 100 7.47 10.60 -8.68
N ARG A 101 6.47 9.78 -8.37
CA ARG A 101 6.11 8.57 -9.13
C ARG A 101 4.74 8.67 -9.81
N SER A 102 3.91 9.66 -9.46
CA SER A 102 2.56 9.84 -10.01
C SER A 102 2.49 10.77 -11.24
N GLY A 103 3.56 11.51 -11.56
CA GLY A 103 3.59 12.45 -12.69
C GLY A 103 4.13 11.84 -14.01
N PRO A 104 3.79 12.44 -15.18
CA PRO A 104 4.28 12.00 -16.49
C PRO A 104 5.77 12.30 -16.74
N VAL A 105 6.40 13.12 -15.90
CA VAL A 105 7.83 13.44 -15.95
C VAL A 105 8.41 13.15 -14.57
N PRO A 106 9.45 12.30 -14.45
CA PRO A 106 10.15 12.12 -13.18
C PRO A 106 10.69 13.49 -12.76
N ARG A 107 10.28 14.01 -11.59
CA ARG A 107 10.96 15.19 -11.03
C ARG A 107 12.42 14.78 -10.79
N SER A 108 13.32 15.30 -11.60
CA SER A 108 14.74 14.98 -11.59
C SER A 108 15.34 15.36 -10.23
N ALA A 109 15.53 14.37 -9.37
CA ALA A 109 16.38 14.49 -8.19
C ALA A 109 16.91 13.11 -7.77
N ARG A 110 18.00 12.70 -8.44
CA ARG A 110 19.02 11.73 -7.99
C ARG A 110 18.54 10.28 -7.70
N PRO A 111 18.85 9.30 -8.58
CA PRO A 111 18.43 7.90 -8.43
C PRO A 111 18.99 7.12 -7.21
N GLY A 112 19.74 7.74 -6.29
CA GLY A 112 20.40 7.02 -5.18
C GLY A 112 20.35 7.70 -3.81
N ALA A 113 19.69 8.86 -3.67
CA ALA A 113 19.89 9.72 -2.49
C ALA A 113 18.90 9.53 -1.33
N ARG A 114 18.12 8.44 -1.29
CA ARG A 114 17.11 8.24 -0.22
C ARG A 114 17.22 6.92 0.56
N LEU A 115 18.37 6.28 0.56
CA LEU A 115 18.69 5.26 1.58
C LEU A 115 19.12 5.89 2.92
N ALA A 116 19.40 7.19 2.97
CA ALA A 116 20.13 7.81 4.09
C ALA A 116 19.28 8.49 5.19
N ARG A 117 17.95 8.62 5.06
CA ARG A 117 17.16 9.43 6.04
C ARG A 117 16.15 8.68 6.90
N ALA A 118 15.88 7.41 6.65
CA ALA A 118 14.92 6.66 7.47
C ALA A 118 15.55 5.90 8.66
N THR A 119 16.87 5.90 8.79
CA THR A 119 17.57 5.29 9.94
C THR A 119 17.44 6.12 11.22
N ARG A 120 16.96 7.37 11.16
CA ARG A 120 16.89 8.25 12.34
C ARG A 120 15.69 8.01 13.27
N ARG A 121 14.65 7.29 12.82
CA ARG A 121 13.42 7.08 13.62
C ARG A 121 13.34 5.78 14.39
N VAL A 122 14.22 4.81 14.11
CA VAL A 122 14.30 3.56 14.88
C VAL A 122 15.00 3.79 16.24
N LEU A 123 15.79 4.85 16.38
CA LEU A 123 16.59 5.11 17.60
C LEU A 123 15.89 5.98 18.66
N LEU A 124 14.63 6.42 18.46
CA LEU A 124 13.94 7.32 19.39
C LEU A 124 12.70 6.72 20.07
N ARG A 125 12.51 5.40 20.00
CA ARG A 125 11.52 4.71 20.84
C ARG A 125 12.22 3.68 21.72
N ARG A 126 12.81 4.17 22.80
CA ARG A 126 13.08 3.41 24.01
C ARG A 126 12.29 4.03 25.15
#